data_AF-A0A1Q8M042-F1
#
_entry.id   AF-A0A1Q8M042-F1
#
_cell.length_a   1.000
_cell.length_b   1.000
_cell.length_c   1.000
_cell.angle_alpha   90.00
_cell.angle_beta   90.00
_cell.angle_gamma   90.00
#
_symmetry.space_group_name_H-M   'P 1'
#
loop_
_entity.id
_entity.type
_entity.pdbx_description
1 polymer ?
#
loop_
_entity_poly.entity_id
_entity_poly.type
_entity_poly.pdbx_seq_one_letter_code
_entity_poly.pdbx_strand_id
1 'polypeptide(L)'
;MTRRVHGGLARARVELGGARVLAENGFGDAAVSRAFHAAFRAAEIALLVLGETRAEHSEVVSAFVRRVVRERSLDPRAGRLLRSLYNRRALADHSDATAPAAEARAALDDAAFVLDAVEAWLAEPALSTPPAPENGATRRPEKPVRRGSRA
;
A
#
# COMPACT_ATOMS: atom_id res chain seq x y z
N MET A 1 5.24 18.01 -5.73
CA MET A 1 5.24 16.75 -4.97
C MET A 1 4.21 16.78 -3.82
N THR A 2 4.28 17.79 -2.96
CA THR A 2 3.51 17.93 -1.71
C THR A 2 1.99 17.75 -1.86
N ARG A 3 1.33 18.39 -2.83
CA ARG A 3 -0.13 18.23 -3.06
C ARG A 3 -0.53 16.78 -3.38
N ARG A 4 0.30 16.06 -4.14
CA ARG A 4 0.04 14.67 -4.56
C ARG A 4 0.20 13.70 -3.39
N VAL A 5 1.18 13.96 -2.51
CA VAL A 5 1.41 13.21 -1.27
C VAL A 5 0.22 13.37 -0.33
N HIS A 6 -0.16 14.61 -0.01
CA HIS A 6 -1.28 14.90 0.89
C HIS A 6 -2.62 14.36 0.36
N GLY A 7 -2.91 14.60 -0.93
CA GLY A 7 -4.14 14.08 -1.55
C GLY A 7 -4.17 12.56 -1.61
N GLY A 8 -3.02 11.91 -1.79
CA GLY A 8 -2.91 10.46 -1.78
C GLY A 8 -3.15 9.85 -0.40
N LEU A 9 -2.59 10.43 0.68
CA LEU A 9 -2.80 9.95 2.04
C LEU A 9 -4.24 10.19 2.49
N ALA A 10 -4.80 11.36 2.20
CA ALA A 10 -6.21 11.64 2.43
C ALA A 10 -7.11 10.61 1.72
N ARG A 11 -6.76 10.26 0.46
CA ARG A 11 -7.46 9.19 -0.24
C ARG A 11 -7.32 7.85 0.48
N ALA A 12 -6.12 7.46 0.92
CA ALA A 12 -5.88 6.22 1.66
C ALA A 12 -6.76 6.12 2.92
N ARG A 13 -6.87 7.22 3.68
CA ARG A 13 -7.76 7.31 4.85
C ARG A 13 -9.24 7.09 4.50
N VAL A 14 -9.70 7.67 3.39
CA VAL A 14 -11.06 7.42 2.88
C VAL A 14 -11.25 5.95 2.51
N GLU A 15 -10.24 5.30 1.91
CA GLU A 15 -10.31 3.86 1.59
C GLU A 15 -10.43 3.01 2.86
N LEU A 16 -9.66 3.34 3.90
CA LEU A 16 -9.76 2.68 5.21
C LEU A 16 -11.13 2.91 5.88
N GLY A 17 -11.70 4.10 5.76
CA GLY A 17 -13.07 4.38 6.21
C GLY A 17 -14.10 3.51 5.49
N GLY A 18 -13.96 3.33 4.17
CA GLY A 18 -14.81 2.41 3.40
C GLY A 18 -14.63 0.96 3.83
N ALA A 19 -13.39 0.53 4.09
CA ALA A 19 -13.10 -0.81 4.61
C ALA A 19 -13.81 -1.07 5.96
N ARG A 20 -13.86 -0.06 6.83
CA ARG A 20 -14.57 -0.13 8.12
C ARG A 20 -16.07 -0.35 7.93
N VAL A 21 -16.71 0.44 7.06
CA VAL A 21 -18.14 0.28 6.75
C VAL A 21 -18.43 -1.12 6.23
N LEU A 22 -17.58 -1.66 5.35
CA LEU A 22 -17.72 -3.02 4.83
C LEU A 22 -17.66 -4.07 5.93
N ALA A 23 -16.68 -3.96 6.85
CA ALA A 23 -16.54 -4.89 7.97
C ALA A 23 -17.75 -4.85 8.92
N GLU A 24 -18.23 -3.64 9.24
CA GLU A 24 -19.39 -3.43 10.12
C GLU A 24 -20.69 -4.00 9.53
N ASN A 25 -20.77 -4.15 8.20
CA ASN A 25 -21.92 -4.71 7.49
C ASN A 25 -21.72 -6.17 7.06
N GLY A 26 -20.71 -6.87 7.58
CA GLY A 26 -20.50 -8.30 7.33
C GLY A 26 -19.81 -8.63 6.00
N PHE A 27 -19.30 -7.63 5.26
CA PHE A 27 -18.57 -7.83 4.01
C PHE A 27 -17.07 -8.03 4.28
N GLY A 28 -16.73 -9.14 4.96
CA GLY A 28 -15.36 -9.43 5.42
C GLY A 28 -14.30 -9.38 4.33
N ASP A 29 -14.51 -10.08 3.21
CA ASP A 29 -13.56 -10.16 2.11
C ASP A 29 -13.30 -8.78 1.49
N ALA A 30 -14.38 -8.05 1.21
CA ALA A 30 -14.30 -6.70 0.68
C ALA A 30 -13.59 -5.74 1.66
N ALA A 31 -13.81 -5.91 2.97
CA ALA A 31 -13.13 -5.12 3.99
C ALA A 31 -11.62 -5.39 4.01
N VAL A 32 -11.21 -6.67 3.97
CA VAL A 32 -9.78 -7.06 3.91
C VAL A 32 -9.12 -6.51 2.64
N SER A 33 -9.78 -6.68 1.49
CA SER A 33 -9.29 -6.18 0.20
C SER A 33 -9.12 -4.65 0.24
N ARG A 34 -10.11 -3.94 0.76
CA ARG A 34 -10.08 -2.47 0.87
C ARG A 34 -9.04 -1.97 1.88
N ALA A 35 -8.85 -2.67 3.00
CA ALA A 35 -7.82 -2.37 3.99
C ALA A 35 -6.41 -2.53 3.40
N PHE A 36 -6.17 -3.59 2.62
CA PHE A 36 -4.92 -3.73 1.86
C PHE A 36 -4.72 -2.55 0.91
N HIS A 37 -5.72 -2.16 0.12
CA HIS A 37 -5.58 -1.05 -0.83
C HIS A 37 -5.28 0.30 -0.14
N ALA A 38 -5.85 0.54 1.04
CA ALA A 38 -5.51 1.73 1.83
C ALA A 38 -4.02 1.73 2.22
N ALA A 39 -3.53 0.65 2.82
CA ALA A 39 -2.13 0.51 3.22
C ALA A 39 -1.17 0.52 2.01
N PHE A 40 -1.58 -0.10 0.92
CA PHE A 40 -0.84 -0.14 -0.34
C PHE A 40 -0.63 1.26 -0.91
N ARG A 41 -1.67 2.09 -0.92
CA ARG A 41 -1.56 3.48 -1.38
C ARG A 41 -0.57 4.29 -0.54
N ALA A 42 -0.54 4.09 0.78
CA ALA A 42 0.45 4.72 1.63
C ALA A 42 1.87 4.29 1.24
N ALA A 43 2.08 3.00 0.96
CA ALA A 43 3.36 2.50 0.47
C ALA A 43 3.76 3.08 -0.90
N GLU A 44 2.82 3.22 -1.85
CA GLU A 44 3.07 3.87 -3.14
C GLU A 44 3.51 5.32 -2.95
N ILE A 45 2.90 6.05 -2.02
CA ILE A 45 3.25 7.45 -1.74
C ILE A 45 4.65 7.54 -1.12
N ALA A 46 4.97 6.67 -0.18
CA ALA A 46 6.31 6.63 0.42
C ALA A 46 7.40 6.38 -0.64
N LEU A 47 7.17 5.45 -1.55
CA LEU A 47 8.09 5.18 -2.67
C LEU A 47 8.16 6.36 -3.65
N LEU A 48 7.02 6.97 -3.96
CA LEU A 48 6.95 8.12 -4.85
C LEU A 48 7.76 9.31 -4.31
N VAL A 49 7.73 9.54 -3.00
CA VAL A 49 8.55 10.57 -2.34
C VAL A 49 10.05 10.28 -2.49
N LEU A 50 10.44 9.01 -2.53
CA LEU A 50 11.82 8.60 -2.85
C LEU A 50 12.12 8.56 -4.36
N GLY A 51 11.21 9.07 -5.21
CA GLY A 51 11.38 9.11 -6.66
C GLY A 51 11.12 7.78 -7.37
N GLU A 52 10.47 6.82 -6.70
CA GLU A 52 10.30 5.46 -7.22
C GLU A 52 8.82 5.10 -7.43
N THR A 53 8.54 4.37 -8.51
CA THR A 53 7.20 3.81 -8.80
C THR A 53 7.33 2.38 -9.29
N ARG A 54 6.36 1.51 -8.99
CA ARG A 54 6.32 0.12 -9.47
C ARG A 54 4.99 -0.17 -10.16
N ALA A 55 4.94 -1.21 -10.97
CA ALA A 55 3.75 -1.57 -11.74
C ALA A 55 2.90 -2.61 -11.01
N GLU A 56 3.54 -3.59 -10.37
CA GLU A 56 2.87 -4.71 -9.73
C GLU A 56 2.75 -4.55 -8.22
N HIS A 57 1.67 -5.10 -7.64
CA HIS A 57 1.44 -5.02 -6.20
C HIS A 57 2.59 -5.65 -5.39
N SER A 58 3.07 -6.81 -5.83
CA SER A 58 4.19 -7.52 -5.19
C SER A 58 5.49 -6.72 -5.25
N GLU A 59 5.73 -5.99 -6.36
CA GLU A 59 6.88 -5.12 -6.51
C GLU A 59 6.82 -3.93 -5.57
N VAL A 60 5.67 -3.28 -5.41
CA VAL A 60 5.48 -2.18 -4.44
C VAL A 60 5.73 -2.68 -3.01
N VAL A 61 5.15 -3.82 -2.62
CA VAL A 61 5.34 -4.38 -1.26
C VAL A 61 6.82 -4.70 -1.01
N SER A 62 7.50 -5.29 -1.99
CA SER A 62 8.94 -5.57 -1.90
C SER A 62 9.78 -4.29 -1.83
N ALA A 63 9.47 -3.32 -2.69
CA ALA A 63 10.11 -2.01 -2.72
C ALA A 63 9.99 -1.28 -1.39
N PHE A 64 8.79 -1.24 -0.83
CA PHE A 64 8.49 -0.56 0.43
C PHE A 64 9.33 -1.11 1.58
N VAL A 65 9.40 -2.44 1.70
CA VAL A 65 10.22 -3.10 2.72
C VAL A 65 11.71 -2.81 2.53
N ARG A 66 12.20 -2.78 1.28
CA ARG A 66 13.60 -2.49 1.01
C ARG A 66 13.94 -1.01 1.23
N ARG A 67 13.26 -0.14 0.49
CA ARG A 67 13.59 1.29 0.34
C ARG A 67 13.11 2.16 1.49
N VAL A 68 11.94 1.87 2.05
CA VAL A 68 11.34 2.73 3.08
C VAL A 68 11.65 2.19 4.47
N VAL A 69 11.43 0.89 4.69
CA VAL A 69 11.68 0.26 6.00
C VAL A 69 13.16 0.08 6.30
N ARG A 70 13.91 -0.63 5.44
CA ARG A 70 15.31 -0.97 5.75
C ARG A 70 16.26 0.20 5.53
N GLU A 71 16.14 0.88 4.40
CA GLU A 71 17.10 1.93 4.01
C GLU A 71 16.76 3.31 4.60
N ARG A 72 15.50 3.56 4.96
CA ARG A 72 15.02 4.86 5.48
C ARG A 72 14.37 4.76 6.86
N SER A 73 14.62 3.66 7.57
CA SER A 73 14.30 3.48 8.98
C SER A 73 12.83 3.69 9.36
N LEU A 74 11.89 3.45 8.45
CA LEU A 74 10.48 3.29 8.83
C LEU A 74 10.33 2.05 9.75
N ASP A 75 9.39 2.10 10.69
CA ASP A 75 9.09 0.98 11.60
C ASP A 75 8.97 -0.37 10.84
N PRO A 76 9.82 -1.37 11.16
CA PRO A 76 9.78 -2.70 10.56
C PRO A 76 8.44 -3.42 10.64
N ARG A 77 7.60 -3.09 11.64
CA ARG A 77 6.25 -3.62 11.77
C ARG A 77 5.39 -3.23 10.58
N ALA A 78 5.49 -2.00 10.08
CA ALA A 78 4.71 -1.55 8.92
C ALA A 78 4.98 -2.42 7.68
N GLY A 79 6.25 -2.76 7.42
CA GLY A 79 6.62 -3.65 6.32
C GLY A 79 6.07 -5.08 6.46
N ARG A 80 6.07 -5.63 7.69
CA ARG A 80 5.49 -6.95 7.97
C ARG A 80 3.97 -6.94 7.81
N LEU A 81 3.30 -5.91 8.32
CA LEU A 81 1.84 -5.79 8.23
C LEU A 81 1.38 -5.58 6.80
N LEU A 82 2.05 -4.74 6.01
CA LEU A 82 1.71 -4.57 4.58
C LEU A 82 1.83 -5.89 3.80
N ARG A 83 2.87 -6.68 4.08
CA ARG A 83 3.03 -8.01 3.46
C ARG A 83 1.94 -8.98 3.89
N SER A 84 1.58 -8.97 5.17
CA SER A 84 0.46 -9.78 5.69
C SER A 84 -0.87 -9.39 5.04
N LEU A 85 -1.16 -8.09 4.91
CA LEU A 85 -2.35 -7.58 4.23
C LEU A 85 -2.39 -8.01 2.76
N TYR A 86 -1.25 -7.95 2.05
CA TYR A 86 -1.17 -8.42 0.66
C TYR A 86 -1.56 -9.91 0.54
N ASN A 87 -1.07 -10.75 1.45
CA ASN A 87 -1.38 -12.17 1.45
C ASN A 87 -2.85 -12.45 1.82
N ARG A 88 -3.38 -11.80 2.86
CA ARG A 88 -4.79 -11.92 3.26
C ARG A 88 -5.74 -11.47 2.16
N ARG A 89 -5.42 -10.38 1.47
CA ARG A 89 -6.18 -9.89 0.32
C ARG A 89 -6.19 -10.90 -0.83
N ALA A 90 -5.10 -11.61 -1.09
CA ALA A 90 -5.09 -12.66 -2.10
C ALA A 90 -6.05 -13.82 -1.75
N LEU A 91 -6.18 -14.16 -0.47
CA LEU A 91 -7.17 -15.14 0.00
C LEU A 91 -8.59 -14.58 -0.13
N ALA A 92 -8.85 -13.38 0.38
CA ALA A 92 -10.16 -12.74 0.32
C ALA A 92 -10.68 -12.54 -1.12
N ASP A 93 -9.81 -12.24 -2.08
CA ASP A 93 -10.19 -11.98 -3.48
C ASP A 93 -10.43 -13.26 -4.29
N HIS A 94 -9.92 -14.42 -3.84
CA HIS A 94 -9.83 -15.64 -4.67
C HIS A 94 -10.29 -16.93 -3.98
N SER A 95 -10.60 -16.88 -2.68
CA SER A 95 -11.10 -18.02 -1.92
C SER A 95 -12.63 -18.07 -1.94
N ASP A 96 -13.19 -19.27 -1.84
CA ASP A 96 -14.64 -19.48 -1.63
C ASP A 96 -15.04 -19.29 -0.16
N ALA A 97 -14.07 -19.20 0.76
CA ALA A 97 -14.30 -18.97 2.18
C ALA A 97 -14.23 -17.47 2.52
N THR A 98 -15.30 -16.96 3.16
CA THR A 98 -15.38 -15.57 3.61
C THR A 98 -14.50 -15.30 4.82
N ALA A 99 -13.77 -14.19 4.79
CA ALA A 99 -12.96 -13.70 5.88
C ALA A 99 -13.82 -13.46 7.14
N PRO A 100 -13.48 -14.08 8.28
CA PRO A 100 -14.19 -13.86 9.54
C PRO A 100 -14.14 -12.39 9.99
N ALA A 101 -15.14 -11.95 10.75
CA ALA A 101 -15.20 -10.58 11.27
C ALA A 101 -13.92 -10.18 12.06
N ALA A 102 -13.32 -11.11 12.80
CA ALA A 102 -12.07 -10.88 13.50
C ALA A 102 -10.89 -10.62 12.55
N GLU A 103 -10.84 -11.32 11.41
CA GLU A 103 -9.80 -11.10 10.40
C GLU A 103 -9.99 -9.76 9.68
N ALA A 104 -11.23 -9.43 9.32
CA ALA A 104 -11.56 -8.12 8.76
C ALA A 104 -11.17 -6.99 9.72
N ARG A 105 -11.46 -7.13 11.02
CA ARG A 105 -11.06 -6.15 12.03
C ARG A 105 -9.55 -6.03 12.16
N ALA A 106 -8.84 -7.16 12.23
CA ALA A 106 -7.38 -7.15 12.27
C ALA A 106 -6.77 -6.50 11.01
N ALA A 107 -7.38 -6.69 9.83
CA ALA A 107 -6.92 -6.05 8.60
C ALA A 107 -7.08 -4.52 8.65
N LEU A 108 -8.18 -4.02 9.24
CA LEU A 108 -8.37 -2.58 9.46
C LEU A 108 -7.32 -1.99 10.40
N ASP A 109 -7.08 -2.66 11.53
CA ASP A 109 -6.12 -2.18 12.54
C ASP A 109 -4.69 -2.21 11.98
N ASP A 110 -4.33 -3.24 11.22
CA ASP A 110 -3.03 -3.34 10.56
C ASP A 110 -2.85 -2.29 9.45
N ALA A 111 -3.89 -2.03 8.66
CA ALA A 111 -3.85 -1.00 7.63
C ALA A 111 -3.72 0.39 8.25
N ALA A 112 -4.46 0.67 9.34
CA ALA A 112 -4.35 1.91 10.10
C ALA A 112 -2.90 2.11 10.59
N PHE A 113 -2.28 1.08 11.17
CA PHE A 113 -0.89 1.14 11.60
C PHE A 113 0.07 1.50 10.46
N VAL A 114 -0.09 0.90 9.28
CA VAL A 114 0.75 1.21 8.13
C VAL A 114 0.58 2.65 7.68
N LEU A 115 -0.66 3.17 7.63
CA LEU A 115 -0.92 4.57 7.28
C LEU A 115 -0.27 5.52 8.29
N ASP A 116 -0.49 5.27 9.59
CA ASP A 116 0.05 6.10 10.68
C ASP A 116 1.59 6.14 10.63
N ALA A 117 2.21 4.97 10.44
CA ALA A 117 3.67 4.87 10.35
C ALA A 117 4.23 5.64 9.14
N VAL A 118 3.56 5.56 7.98
CA VAL A 118 3.97 6.30 6.78
C VAL A 118 3.77 7.81 6.95
N GLU A 119 2.66 8.23 7.55
CA GLU A 119 2.41 9.66 7.83
C GLU A 119 3.46 10.23 8.79
N ALA A 120 3.78 9.51 9.88
CA ALA A 120 4.84 9.90 10.80
C ALA A 120 6.20 9.98 10.12
N TRP A 121 6.55 8.99 9.28
CA TRP A 121 7.80 9.00 8.52
C TRP A 121 7.91 10.15 7.52
N LEU A 122 6.80 10.52 6.87
CA LEU A 122 6.73 11.68 5.97
C LEU A 122 6.84 13.02 6.71
N ALA A 123 6.50 13.05 8.00
CA ALA A 123 6.69 14.21 8.86
C ALA A 123 8.15 14.39 9.31
N GLU A 124 9.04 13.43 9.03
CA GLU A 124 10.46 13.45 9.35
C GLU A 124 11.32 13.60 8.07
N PRO A 125 11.64 14.83 7.62
CA PRO A 125 12.38 15.05 6.38
C PRO A 125 13.76 14.37 6.34
N ALA A 126 14.42 14.20 7.50
CA ALA A 126 15.71 13.52 7.59
C ALA A 126 15.66 12.07 7.07
N LEU A 127 14.49 11.42 7.16
CA LEU A 127 14.27 10.05 6.70
C LEU A 127 13.58 10.01 5.32
N SER A 128 12.72 10.99 5.04
CA SER A 128 11.80 10.97 3.89
C SER A 128 12.18 11.91 2.74
N THR A 129 13.31 12.61 2.81
CA THR A 129 13.78 13.41 1.67
C THR A 129 14.21 12.49 0.52
N PRO A 130 13.84 12.82 -0.75
CA PRO A 130 14.31 12.10 -1.90
C PRO A 130 15.85 12.05 -1.89
N PRO A 131 16.48 10.94 -2.31
CA PRO A 131 17.91 10.99 -2.61
C PRO A 131 18.17 12.12 -3.63
N ALA A 132 19.37 12.71 -3.60
CA ALA A 132 19.81 13.63 -4.64
C ALA A 132 19.57 12.96 -6.02
N PRO A 133 19.22 13.71 -7.08
CA PRO A 133 18.88 13.10 -8.36
C PRO A 133 20.10 12.34 -8.91
N GLU A 134 20.15 11.05 -8.64
CA GLU A 134 21.03 10.12 -9.32
C GLU A 134 20.36 9.76 -10.64
N ASN A 135 21.10 9.88 -11.74
CA ASN A 135 20.66 9.67 -13.12
C ASN A 135 20.06 8.26 -13.31
N GLY A 136 18.79 8.04 -12.96
CA GLY A 136 18.24 6.68 -13.06
C GLY A 136 16.90 6.41 -12.39
N ALA A 137 16.04 7.41 -12.17
CA ALA A 137 14.66 7.14 -11.75
C ALA A 137 14.02 6.22 -12.80
N THR A 138 13.79 4.96 -12.43
CA THR A 138 13.33 3.89 -13.32
C THR A 138 11.94 4.30 -13.80
N ARG A 139 11.87 4.80 -15.04
CA ARG A 139 10.61 5.10 -15.69
C ARG A 139 9.82 3.81 -15.76
N ARG A 140 8.58 3.87 -15.30
CA ARG A 140 7.59 2.81 -15.43
C ARG A 140 7.61 2.28 -16.88
N PRO A 141 7.93 1.00 -17.13
CA PRO A 141 7.89 0.46 -18.50
C PRO A 141 6.46 0.57 -19.03
N GLU A 142 6.31 0.93 -20.30
CA GLU A 142 4.99 0.95 -20.94
C GLU A 142 4.36 -0.43 -20.88
N LYS A 143 3.06 -0.46 -20.56
CA LYS A 143 2.29 -1.71 -20.48
C LYS A 143 2.31 -2.35 -21.87
N PRO A 144 2.70 -3.62 -22.04
CA PRO A 144 2.73 -4.24 -23.36
C PRO A 144 1.35 -4.16 -24.00
N VAL A 145 1.29 -3.71 -25.26
CA VAL A 145 0.06 -3.74 -26.05
C VAL A 145 -0.38 -5.20 -26.17
N ARG A 146 -1.55 -5.55 -25.63
CA ARG A 146 -2.12 -6.89 -25.78
C ARG A 146 -2.24 -7.18 -27.28
N ARG A 147 -1.51 -8.19 -27.78
CA ARG A 147 -1.71 -8.68 -29.14
C ARG A 147 -3.17 -9.14 -29.25
N GLY A 148 -3.94 -8.47 -30.11
CA GLY A 148 -5.30 -8.86 -30.42
C GLY A 148 -5.31 -10.31 -30.89
N SER A 149 -6.24 -11.10 -30.34
CA SER A 149 -6.56 -12.42 -30.87
C SER A 149 -6.99 -12.23 -32.31
N ARG A 150 -6.18 -12.68 -33.28
CA ARG A 150 -6.63 -12.82 -34.65
C ARG A 150 -7.74 -13.87 -34.63
N ALA A 151 -8.95 -13.44 -35.01
CA ALA A 151 -10.02 -14.32 -35.44
C ALA A 151 -9.64 -14.97 -36.78
#